data_AF-A0A818MWY7-F1
#
_entry.id   AF-A0A818MWY7-F1
#
_cell.length_a   1.000
_cell.length_b   1.000
_cell.length_c   1.000
_cell.angle_alpha   90.00
_cell.angle_beta   90.00
_cell.angle_gamma   90.00
#
_symmetry.space_group_name_H-M   'P 1'
#
loop_
_entity.id
_entity.type
_entity.pdbx_description
1 polymer ?
#
loop_
_entity_poly.entity_id
_entity_poly.type
_entity_poly.pdbx_seq_one_letter_code
_entity_poly.pdbx_strand_id
1 'polypeptide(L)'
;IDPTRFLQFFDLPQSEPLVVKGRVFPVTCTEKPKPDNCADQKLIELHIVPSVIELYPKHEGHTLVFLPGQGEIERALRIFKSKLPDDCTALSLYGSQSPEDQEKVIKFNQKDKRMVVFCTNVAETSLTIPNVRLVIDSGWAKEARYDVKRRLTVIETVRISRSSADQRKGRAGRTAPGHCERLYKDAELQRQNIEPEILRSSLDLVLLQLIRLGLDPKTFPFMDQPESNVINQSVDVLTRLKCIDDQKITKRGELFTELALDLVLAFQYM
;
A
#
# COMPACT_ATOMS: atom_id res chain seq x y z
N ILE A 1 12.41 -8.75 8.88
CA ILE A 1 11.74 -7.75 9.74
C ILE A 1 12.72 -7.46 10.86
N ASP A 2 13.04 -6.19 11.09
CA ASP A 2 13.92 -5.76 12.17
C ASP A 2 13.06 -5.36 13.39
N PRO A 3 13.07 -6.13 14.49
CA PRO A 3 12.26 -5.86 15.68
C PRO A 3 12.91 -4.83 16.62
N THR A 4 14.14 -4.39 16.35
CA THR A 4 14.95 -3.59 17.28
C THR A 4 14.21 -2.33 17.73
N ARG A 5 13.62 -1.62 16.77
CA ARG A 5 12.87 -0.39 17.05
C ARG A 5 11.67 -0.62 17.98
N PHE A 6 10.95 -1.72 17.77
CA PHE A 6 9.81 -2.09 18.61
C PHE A 6 10.27 -2.43 20.03
N LEU A 7 11.34 -3.23 20.16
CA LEU A 7 11.90 -3.61 21.46
C LEU A 7 12.42 -2.40 22.24
N GLN A 8 13.08 -1.47 21.57
CA GLN A 8 13.53 -0.21 22.18
C GLN A 8 12.36 0.63 22.67
N PHE A 9 11.29 0.75 21.88
CA PHE A 9 10.12 1.56 22.24
C PHE A 9 9.38 1.03 23.47
N PHE A 10 9.33 -0.30 23.66
CA PHE A 10 8.66 -0.92 24.80
C PHE A 10 9.58 -1.17 26.00
N ASP A 11 10.80 -0.62 26.02
CA ASP A 11 11.81 -0.87 27.06
C ASP A 11 12.11 -2.36 27.27
N LEU A 12 12.06 -3.14 26.18
CA LEU A 12 12.34 -4.57 26.13
C LEU A 12 13.60 -4.90 25.31
N PRO A 13 14.73 -4.17 25.40
CA PRO A 13 15.88 -4.36 24.51
C PRO A 13 16.55 -5.74 24.67
N GLN A 14 16.34 -6.40 25.80
CA GLN A 14 16.87 -7.74 26.10
C GLN A 14 15.87 -8.87 25.80
N SER A 15 14.64 -8.54 25.39
CA SER A 15 13.64 -9.56 25.09
C SER A 15 13.94 -10.19 23.73
N GLU A 16 13.91 -11.52 23.68
CA GLU A 16 14.07 -12.24 22.43
C GLU A 16 12.75 -12.25 21.64
N PRO A 17 12.73 -11.69 20.42
CA PRO A 17 11.55 -11.73 19.59
C PRO A 17 11.30 -13.16 19.09
N LEU A 18 10.05 -13.62 19.16
CA LEU A 18 9.66 -14.89 18.54
C LEU A 18 9.67 -14.74 17.01
N VAL A 19 10.74 -15.19 16.37
CA VAL A 19 10.89 -15.14 14.90
C VAL A 19 10.37 -16.41 14.27
N VAL A 20 9.18 -16.34 13.66
CA VAL A 20 8.66 -17.43 12.82
C VAL A 20 9.32 -17.36 11.44
N LYS A 21 10.24 -18.30 11.17
CA LYS A 21 10.89 -18.39 9.85
C LYS A 21 9.87 -18.90 8.82
N GLY A 22 9.44 -18.02 7.92
CA GLY A 22 8.69 -18.42 6.73
C GLY A 22 9.58 -19.22 5.77
N ARG A 23 8.99 -20.16 5.02
CA ARG A 23 9.68 -20.77 3.87
C ARG A 23 9.74 -19.73 2.76
N VAL A 24 10.95 -19.29 2.42
CA VAL A 24 11.20 -18.35 1.33
C VAL A 24 12.15 -19.04 0.35
N PHE A 25 11.74 -19.10 -0.91
CA PHE A 25 12.51 -19.63 -2.02
C PHE A 25 13.23 -18.49 -2.75
N PRO A 26 14.36 -18.77 -3.44
CA PRO A 26 15.09 -17.74 -4.16
C PRO A 26 14.24 -17.11 -5.27
N VAL A 27 14.29 -15.79 -5.38
CA VAL A 27 13.64 -15.01 -6.44
C VAL A 27 14.72 -14.30 -7.25
N THR A 28 14.82 -14.65 -8.53
CA THR A 28 15.68 -13.92 -9.47
C THR A 28 15.05 -12.57 -9.81
N CYS A 29 15.86 -11.53 -9.95
CA CYS A 29 15.38 -10.19 -10.22
C CYS A 29 16.09 -9.59 -11.43
N THR A 30 15.33 -9.04 -12.37
CA THR A 30 15.83 -8.33 -13.55
C THR A 30 15.24 -6.92 -13.60
N GLU A 31 15.97 -6.01 -14.24
CA GLU A 31 15.52 -4.64 -14.47
C GLU A 31 15.26 -4.45 -15.96
N LYS A 32 14.08 -3.92 -16.28
CA LYS A 32 13.67 -3.58 -17.64
C LYS A 32 13.01 -2.20 -17.62
N PRO A 33 13.81 -1.12 -17.46
CA PRO A 33 13.27 0.23 -17.38
C PRO A 33 12.49 0.59 -18.64
N LYS A 34 11.60 1.58 -18.50
CA LYS A 34 10.81 2.12 -19.62
C LYS A 34 11.73 2.51 -20.79
N PRO A 35 11.39 2.15 -22.05
CA PRO A 35 12.11 2.62 -23.23
C PRO A 35 12.06 4.14 -23.37
N ASP A 36 13.14 4.75 -23.86
CA ASP A 36 13.25 6.22 -24.00
C ASP A 36 12.14 6.81 -24.88
N ASN A 37 11.71 6.07 -25.92
CA ASN A 37 10.68 6.49 -26.86
C ASN A 37 9.23 6.23 -26.37
N CYS A 38 9.04 5.75 -25.14
CA CYS A 38 7.72 5.49 -24.58
C CYS A 38 7.24 6.68 -23.73
N ALA A 39 6.20 7.38 -24.18
CA ALA A 39 5.53 8.38 -23.35
C ALA A 39 4.87 7.73 -22.11
N ASP A 40 4.85 8.41 -20.97
CA ASP A 40 4.31 7.87 -19.71
C ASP A 40 2.84 7.46 -19.83
N GLN A 41 2.06 8.21 -20.60
CA GLN A 41 0.65 7.92 -20.86
C GLN A 41 0.42 6.59 -21.60
N LYS A 42 1.44 6.08 -22.30
CA LYS A 42 1.41 4.83 -23.07
C LYS A 42 2.22 3.70 -22.41
N LEU A 43 2.68 3.91 -21.17
CA LEU A 43 3.49 2.94 -20.43
C LEU A 43 2.80 1.58 -20.33
N ILE A 44 1.48 1.56 -20.13
CA ILE A 44 0.71 0.33 -19.98
C ILE A 44 0.72 -0.47 -21.30
N GLU A 45 0.39 0.18 -22.42
CA GLU A 45 0.29 -0.43 -23.75
C GLU A 45 1.64 -0.87 -24.31
N LEU A 46 2.66 -0.03 -24.14
CA LEU A 46 3.93 -0.17 -24.84
C LEU A 46 5.01 -0.85 -24.01
N HIS A 47 4.84 -0.93 -22.69
CA HIS A 47 5.85 -1.52 -21.80
C HIS A 47 5.29 -2.61 -20.89
N ILE A 48 4.30 -2.28 -20.05
CA ILE A 48 3.81 -3.21 -19.02
C ILE A 48 3.16 -4.45 -19.64
N VAL A 49 2.11 -4.28 -20.45
CA VAL A 49 1.39 -5.42 -21.03
C VAL A 49 2.30 -6.25 -21.97
N PRO A 50 3.14 -5.64 -22.82
CA PRO A 50 4.15 -6.38 -23.58
C PRO A 50 5.10 -7.20 -22.71
N SER A 51 5.60 -6.66 -21.58
CA SER A 51 6.41 -7.42 -20.62
C SER A 51 5.67 -8.62 -20.04
N VAL A 52 4.38 -8.47 -19.70
CA VAL A 52 3.55 -9.59 -19.24
C VAL A 52 3.47 -10.68 -20.31
N ILE A 53 3.17 -10.31 -21.56
CA ILE A 53 3.04 -11.26 -22.67
C ILE A 53 4.37 -11.97 -22.96
N GLU A 54 5.49 -11.26 -22.85
CA GLU A 54 6.82 -11.81 -23.08
C GLU A 54 7.23 -12.81 -21.99
N LEU A 55 6.97 -12.48 -20.72
CA LEU A 55 7.45 -13.27 -19.57
C LEU A 55 6.50 -14.41 -19.19
N TYR A 56 5.19 -14.24 -19.35
CA TYR A 56 4.20 -15.25 -18.98
C TYR A 56 4.49 -16.66 -19.54
N PRO A 57 4.88 -16.87 -20.82
CA PRO A 57 5.21 -18.21 -21.31
C PRO A 57 6.57 -18.73 -20.82
N LYS A 58 7.46 -17.87 -20.31
CA LYS A 58 8.81 -18.24 -19.84
C LYS A 58 8.83 -18.71 -18.38
N HIS A 59 7.73 -18.52 -17.65
CA HIS A 59 7.64 -18.83 -16.22
C HIS A 59 6.39 -19.63 -15.93
N GLU A 60 6.48 -20.59 -15.01
CA GLU A 60 5.32 -21.34 -14.51
C GLU A 60 4.60 -20.56 -13.39
N GLY A 61 3.45 -21.08 -12.94
CA GLY A 61 2.70 -20.51 -11.82
C GLY A 61 1.95 -19.23 -12.16
N HIS A 62 1.41 -18.58 -11.14
CA HIS A 62 0.63 -17.36 -11.27
C HIS A 62 1.51 -16.11 -11.35
N THR A 63 0.99 -15.08 -11.99
CA THR A 63 1.67 -13.80 -12.19
C THR A 63 0.96 -12.69 -11.44
N LEU A 64 1.72 -11.88 -10.68
CA LEU A 64 1.24 -10.61 -10.14
C LEU A 64 1.86 -9.45 -10.92
N VAL A 65 1.01 -8.49 -11.32
CA VAL A 65 1.43 -7.28 -12.02
C VAL A 65 1.05 -6.09 -11.17
N PHE A 66 2.04 -5.47 -10.51
CA PHE A 66 1.80 -4.34 -9.61
C PHE A 66 1.65 -3.03 -10.38
N LEU A 67 0.49 -2.40 -10.21
CA LEU A 67 0.08 -1.14 -10.82
C LEU A 67 -0.41 -0.14 -9.76
N PRO A 68 -0.32 1.17 -10.03
CA PRO A 68 -0.58 2.19 -9.02
C PRO A 68 -2.07 2.32 -8.62
N GLY A 69 -3.03 1.95 -9.48
CA GLY A 69 -4.44 2.10 -9.16
C GLY A 69 -5.43 1.41 -10.10
N GLN A 70 -6.72 1.53 -9.79
CA GLN A 70 -7.83 0.91 -10.51
C GLN A 70 -7.84 1.29 -12.01
N GLY A 71 -7.67 2.57 -12.34
CA GLY A 71 -7.72 3.03 -13.74
C GLY A 71 -6.63 2.38 -14.59
N GLU A 72 -5.42 2.25 -14.05
CA GLU A 72 -4.30 1.58 -14.71
C GLU A 72 -4.52 0.07 -14.83
N ILE A 73 -5.07 -0.56 -13.79
CA ILE A 73 -5.41 -1.98 -13.76
C ILE A 73 -6.45 -2.33 -14.81
N GLU A 74 -7.57 -1.62 -14.86
CA GLU A 74 -8.65 -1.90 -15.81
C GLU A 74 -8.24 -1.65 -17.26
N ARG A 75 -7.36 -0.66 -17.48
CA ARG A 75 -6.75 -0.42 -18.79
C ARG A 75 -5.83 -1.56 -19.20
N ALA A 76 -4.93 -1.99 -18.33
CA ALA A 76 -4.01 -3.11 -18.59
C ALA A 76 -4.78 -4.42 -18.82
N LEU A 77 -5.79 -4.70 -18.00
CA LEU A 77 -6.64 -5.87 -18.11
C LEU A 77 -7.37 -5.93 -19.46
N ARG A 78 -7.93 -4.79 -19.91
CA ARG A 78 -8.62 -4.68 -21.21
C ARG A 78 -7.68 -5.01 -22.38
N ILE A 79 -6.48 -4.44 -22.38
CA ILE A 79 -5.48 -4.66 -23.43
C ILE A 79 -5.01 -6.12 -23.39
N PHE A 80 -4.71 -6.64 -22.21
CA PHE A 80 -4.20 -8.00 -22.05
C PHE A 80 -5.23 -9.06 -22.46
N LYS A 81 -6.53 -8.86 -22.16
CA LYS A 81 -7.61 -9.76 -22.59
C LYS A 81 -7.68 -9.97 -24.10
N SER A 82 -7.28 -8.98 -24.91
CA SER A 82 -7.23 -9.11 -26.38
C SER A 82 -6.08 -9.98 -26.89
N LYS A 83 -5.11 -10.30 -26.02
CA LYS A 83 -3.89 -11.06 -26.32
C LYS A 83 -3.71 -12.21 -25.32
N LEU A 84 -4.81 -12.65 -24.71
CA LEU A 84 -4.82 -13.60 -23.61
C LEU A 84 -4.38 -14.99 -24.11
N PRO A 85 -3.36 -15.62 -23.50
CA PRO A 85 -3.04 -17.01 -23.78
C PRO A 85 -4.19 -17.95 -23.39
N ASP A 86 -4.37 -19.07 -24.10
CA ASP A 86 -5.47 -20.01 -23.87
C ASP A 86 -5.47 -20.62 -22.45
N ASP A 87 -4.28 -20.80 -21.88
CA ASP A 87 -4.06 -21.31 -20.53
C ASP A 87 -4.14 -20.23 -19.44
N CYS A 88 -4.55 -18.99 -19.78
CA CYS A 88 -4.50 -17.85 -18.88
C CYS A 88 -5.90 -17.37 -18.45
N THR A 89 -6.02 -16.97 -17.18
CA THR A 89 -7.14 -16.17 -16.67
C THR A 89 -6.64 -14.82 -16.18
N ALA A 90 -7.15 -13.73 -16.76
CA ALA A 90 -6.77 -12.38 -16.34
C ALA A 90 -7.76 -11.82 -15.31
N LEU A 91 -7.26 -11.39 -14.16
CA LEU A 91 -8.04 -10.87 -13.02
C LEU A 91 -7.51 -9.50 -12.57
N SER A 92 -8.36 -8.72 -11.90
CA SER A 92 -7.97 -7.47 -11.22
C SER A 92 -8.10 -7.61 -9.71
N LEU A 93 -7.21 -6.94 -8.97
CA LEU A 93 -7.22 -6.90 -7.50
C LEU A 93 -6.91 -5.49 -6.95
N TYR A 94 -7.91 -4.78 -6.46
CA TYR A 94 -7.75 -3.45 -5.85
C TYR A 94 -8.82 -3.15 -4.79
N GLY A 95 -8.52 -2.22 -3.88
CA GLY A 95 -9.25 -2.08 -2.60
C GLY A 95 -10.73 -1.68 -2.69
N SER A 96 -11.19 -1.08 -3.79
CA SER A 96 -12.60 -0.72 -3.99
C SER A 96 -13.47 -1.87 -4.53
N GLN A 97 -12.90 -3.05 -4.77
CA GLN A 97 -13.66 -4.23 -5.18
C GLN A 97 -14.45 -4.84 -4.03
N SER A 98 -15.58 -5.46 -4.38
CA SER A 98 -16.38 -6.26 -3.45
C SER A 98 -15.54 -7.39 -2.84
N PRO A 99 -15.83 -7.84 -1.60
CA PRO A 99 -15.18 -9.02 -1.03
C PRO A 99 -15.26 -10.24 -1.95
N GLU A 100 -16.40 -10.45 -2.60
CA GLU A 100 -16.65 -11.55 -3.53
C GLU A 100 -15.71 -11.49 -4.75
N ASP A 101 -15.42 -10.30 -5.27
CA ASP A 101 -14.48 -10.13 -6.38
C ASP A 101 -13.03 -10.39 -5.97
N GLN A 102 -12.63 -9.96 -4.77
CA GLN A 102 -11.29 -10.25 -4.25
C GLN A 102 -11.11 -11.75 -3.97
N GLU A 103 -12.14 -12.42 -3.49
CA GLU A 103 -12.13 -13.87 -3.25
C GLU A 103 -11.89 -14.68 -4.53
N LYS A 104 -12.30 -14.20 -5.72
CA LYS A 104 -12.04 -14.90 -6.99
C LYS A 104 -10.56 -15.14 -7.23
N VAL A 105 -9.70 -14.23 -6.78
CA VAL A 105 -8.24 -14.36 -6.90
C VAL A 105 -7.71 -15.39 -5.90
N ILE A 106 -8.26 -15.43 -4.68
CA ILE A 106 -7.82 -16.34 -3.61
C ILE A 106 -8.26 -17.77 -3.89
N LYS A 107 -9.52 -17.95 -4.28
CA LYS A 107 -10.17 -19.24 -4.52
C LYS A 107 -9.96 -19.75 -5.95
N PHE A 108 -9.04 -19.14 -6.71
CA PHE A 108 -8.76 -19.54 -8.08
C PHE A 108 -8.30 -21.01 -8.11
N ASN A 109 -9.10 -21.87 -8.75
CA ASN A 109 -8.86 -23.31 -8.84
C ASN A 109 -9.25 -23.87 -10.22
N GLN A 110 -8.95 -23.13 -11.28
CA GLN A 110 -9.19 -23.62 -12.63
C GLN A 110 -8.07 -24.59 -13.02
N LYS A 111 -8.44 -25.85 -13.23
CA LYS A 111 -7.51 -26.88 -13.70
C LYS A 111 -6.90 -26.46 -15.03
N ASP A 112 -5.60 -26.70 -15.19
CA ASP A 112 -4.83 -26.42 -16.40
C ASP A 112 -4.77 -24.93 -16.81
N LYS A 113 -5.12 -24.01 -15.91
CA LYS A 113 -5.01 -22.57 -16.12
C LYS A 113 -4.13 -21.88 -15.08
N ARG A 114 -3.38 -20.88 -15.54
CA ARG A 114 -2.64 -19.94 -14.68
C ARG A 114 -3.36 -18.61 -14.68
N MET A 115 -3.24 -17.86 -13.60
CA MET A 115 -3.80 -16.51 -13.54
C MET A 115 -2.72 -15.44 -13.65
N VAL A 116 -3.09 -14.33 -14.29
CA VAL A 116 -2.38 -13.06 -14.27
C VAL A 116 -3.27 -12.06 -13.54
N VAL A 117 -2.79 -11.57 -12.40
CA VAL A 117 -3.53 -10.63 -11.56
C VAL A 117 -2.89 -9.25 -11.67
N PHE A 118 -3.65 -8.28 -12.19
CA PHE A 118 -3.26 -6.88 -12.18
C PHE A 118 -3.72 -6.26 -10.86
N CYS A 119 -2.78 -5.83 -10.01
CA CYS A 119 -3.07 -5.52 -8.61
C CYS A 119 -2.39 -4.23 -8.10
N THR A 120 -3.00 -3.63 -7.07
CA THR A 120 -2.37 -2.59 -6.25
C THR A 120 -1.60 -3.19 -5.07
N ASN A 121 -1.15 -2.36 -4.13
CA ASN A 121 -0.46 -2.78 -2.90
C ASN A 121 -1.32 -3.66 -1.97
N VAL A 122 -2.61 -3.85 -2.27
CA VAL A 122 -3.45 -4.86 -1.59
C VAL A 122 -2.79 -6.25 -1.62
N ALA A 123 -2.10 -6.58 -2.72
CA ALA A 123 -1.35 -7.81 -2.86
C ALA A 123 0.04 -7.80 -2.18
N GLU A 124 0.53 -6.65 -1.67
CA GLU A 124 1.86 -6.49 -1.07
C GLU A 124 1.93 -7.08 0.34
N THR A 125 0.90 -6.89 1.16
CA THR A 125 0.87 -7.32 2.57
C THR A 125 -0.30 -8.26 2.90
N SER A 126 -1.50 -8.00 2.38
CA SER A 126 -2.74 -8.49 3.00
C SER A 126 -3.30 -9.79 2.42
N LEU A 127 -2.91 -10.19 1.19
CA LEU A 127 -3.44 -11.39 0.54
C LEU A 127 -2.37 -12.47 0.35
N THR A 128 -2.69 -13.74 0.62
CA THR A 128 -1.82 -14.86 0.22
C THR A 128 -2.40 -15.54 -1.00
N ILE A 129 -1.79 -15.29 -2.15
CA ILE A 129 -2.12 -15.96 -3.41
C ILE A 129 -1.15 -17.14 -3.56
N PRO A 130 -1.64 -18.40 -3.55
CA PRO A 130 -0.77 -19.56 -3.69
C PRO A 130 -0.13 -19.61 -5.08
N ASN A 131 0.99 -20.31 -5.22
CA ASN A 131 1.62 -20.60 -6.51
C ASN A 131 2.01 -19.38 -7.37
N VAL A 132 2.14 -18.19 -6.78
CA VAL A 132 2.75 -17.04 -7.47
C VAL A 132 4.25 -17.29 -7.64
N ARG A 133 4.71 -17.21 -8.89
CA ARG A 133 6.12 -17.44 -9.27
C ARG A 133 6.67 -16.37 -10.20
N LEU A 134 5.82 -15.50 -10.73
CA LEU A 134 6.23 -14.34 -11.51
C LEU A 134 5.63 -13.06 -10.90
N VAL A 135 6.48 -12.06 -10.70
CA VAL A 135 6.09 -10.70 -10.33
C VAL A 135 6.58 -9.75 -11.41
N ILE A 136 5.73 -8.83 -11.84
CA ILE A 136 6.07 -7.74 -12.73
C ILE A 136 5.72 -6.45 -11.99
N ASP A 137 6.72 -5.64 -11.69
CA ASP A 137 6.57 -4.47 -10.82
C ASP A 137 6.77 -3.17 -11.59
N SER A 138 5.72 -2.35 -11.69
CA SER A 138 5.81 -1.01 -12.29
C SER A 138 6.64 -0.03 -11.46
N GLY A 139 6.80 -0.30 -10.16
CA GLY A 139 7.53 0.57 -9.22
C GLY A 139 6.77 1.81 -8.80
N TRP A 140 5.46 1.85 -9.02
CA TRP A 140 4.57 2.95 -8.64
C TRP A 140 3.49 2.47 -7.66
N ALA A 141 3.01 3.40 -6.84
CA ALA A 141 1.86 3.23 -5.97
C ALA A 141 1.10 4.57 -5.84
N LYS A 142 -0.20 4.50 -5.56
CA LYS A 142 -0.95 5.66 -5.08
C LYS A 142 -0.87 5.71 -3.56
N GLU A 143 -0.34 6.80 -3.02
CA GLU A 143 -0.21 7.04 -1.58
C GLU A 143 -1.05 8.25 -1.18
N ALA A 144 -1.79 8.12 -0.07
CA ALA A 144 -2.47 9.24 0.56
C ALA A 144 -1.46 10.05 1.38
N ARG A 145 -1.42 11.36 1.14
CA ARG A 145 -0.59 12.33 1.87
C ARG A 145 -1.45 13.51 2.31
N TYR A 146 -1.33 13.88 3.58
CA TYR A 146 -2.00 15.05 4.12
C TYR A 146 -1.22 16.32 3.77
N ASP A 147 -1.86 17.24 3.03
CA ASP A 147 -1.34 18.59 2.81
C ASP A 147 -1.76 19.47 3.98
N VAL A 148 -0.80 19.73 4.87
CA VAL A 148 -0.98 20.55 6.07
C VAL A 148 -1.45 21.97 5.74
N LYS A 149 -0.97 22.56 4.64
CA LYS A 149 -1.34 23.94 4.24
C LYS A 149 -2.77 24.01 3.73
N ARG A 150 -3.16 23.02 2.91
CA ARG A 150 -4.51 22.95 2.33
C ARG A 150 -5.53 22.25 3.22
N ARG A 151 -5.08 21.57 4.27
CA ARG A 151 -5.88 20.76 5.21
C ARG A 151 -6.73 19.71 4.52
N LEU A 152 -6.13 19.02 3.56
CA LEU A 152 -6.81 17.96 2.81
C LEU A 152 -5.84 16.84 2.47
N THR A 153 -6.38 15.64 2.41
CA THR A 153 -5.64 14.46 1.96
C THR A 153 -5.64 14.42 0.44
N VAL A 154 -4.45 14.45 -0.16
CA VAL A 154 -4.25 14.22 -1.58
C VAL A 154 -3.81 12.79 -1.84
N ILE A 155 -4.21 12.25 -2.98
CA ILE A 155 -3.71 10.95 -3.47
C ILE A 155 -2.71 11.23 -4.57
N GLU A 156 -1.45 10.87 -4.33
CA GLU A 156 -0.36 11.09 -5.28
C GLU A 156 0.17 9.76 -5.79
N THR A 157 0.57 9.74 -7.06
CA THR A 157 1.28 8.59 -7.63
C THR A 157 2.78 8.78 -7.40
N VAL A 158 3.40 7.90 -6.64
CA VAL A 158 4.79 8.03 -6.19
C VAL A 158 5.58 6.76 -6.47
N ARG A 159 6.91 6.91 -6.59
CA ARG A 159 7.84 5.76 -6.62
C ARG A 159 7.80 5.04 -5.29
N ILE A 160 7.73 3.71 -5.32
CA ILE A 160 7.69 2.89 -4.11
C ILE A 160 9.01 2.98 -3.34
N SER A 161 8.99 2.53 -2.08
CA SER A 161 10.22 2.35 -1.30
C SER A 161 10.97 1.08 -1.72
N ARG A 162 12.27 1.00 -1.41
CA ARG A 162 13.06 -0.23 -1.57
C ARG A 162 12.43 -1.38 -0.77
N SER A 163 11.99 -1.12 0.45
CA SER A 163 11.30 -2.10 1.28
C SER A 163 10.03 -2.66 0.62
N SER A 164 9.25 -1.82 -0.06
CA SER A 164 8.06 -2.25 -0.82
C SER A 164 8.43 -3.06 -2.05
N ALA A 165 9.45 -2.63 -2.81
CA ALA A 165 9.95 -3.37 -3.96
C ALA A 165 10.41 -4.79 -3.57
N ASP A 166 11.05 -4.93 -2.41
CA ASP A 166 11.47 -6.22 -1.87
C ASP A 166 10.30 -7.07 -1.38
N GLN A 167 9.28 -6.47 -0.77
CA GLN A 167 8.03 -7.17 -0.40
C GLN A 167 7.28 -7.69 -1.63
N ARG A 168 7.16 -6.86 -2.68
CA ARG A 168 6.56 -7.24 -3.97
C ARG A 168 7.35 -8.38 -4.62
N LYS A 169 8.67 -8.27 -4.71
CA LYS A 169 9.57 -9.35 -5.18
C LYS A 169 9.36 -10.65 -4.40
N GLY A 170 9.27 -10.57 -3.08
CA GLY A 170 9.06 -11.71 -2.19
C GLY A 170 7.77 -12.50 -2.46
N ARG A 171 6.78 -11.91 -3.15
CA ARG A 171 5.54 -12.61 -3.52
C ARG A 171 5.77 -13.78 -4.48
N ALA A 172 6.80 -13.72 -5.32
CA ALA A 172 7.18 -14.81 -6.23
C ALA A 172 7.92 -15.97 -5.53
N GLY A 173 8.35 -15.79 -4.27
CA GLY A 173 9.22 -16.74 -3.56
C GLY A 173 8.54 -17.50 -2.44
N ARG A 174 7.21 -17.49 -2.34
CA ARG A 174 6.50 -18.07 -1.18
C ARG A 174 6.34 -19.59 -1.25
N THR A 175 6.23 -20.16 -2.45
CA THR A 175 5.90 -21.58 -2.65
C THR A 175 6.96 -22.35 -3.42
N ALA A 176 7.68 -21.68 -4.31
CA ALA A 176 8.73 -22.23 -5.15
C ALA A 176 9.67 -21.10 -5.60
N PRO A 177 10.82 -21.40 -6.23
CA PRO A 177 11.64 -20.39 -6.87
C PRO A 177 10.86 -19.59 -7.91
N GLY A 178 11.12 -18.29 -7.95
CA GLY A 178 10.38 -17.35 -8.78
C GLY A 178 11.23 -16.30 -9.46
N HIS A 179 10.55 -15.40 -10.16
CA HIS A 179 11.14 -14.31 -10.90
C HIS A 179 10.40 -13.00 -10.63
N CYS A 180 11.13 -11.91 -10.56
CA CYS A 180 10.62 -10.55 -10.45
C CYS A 180 11.25 -9.68 -11.53
N GLU A 181 10.44 -9.15 -12.45
CA GLU A 181 10.89 -8.13 -13.40
C GLU A 181 10.46 -6.75 -12.88
N ARG A 182 11.44 -5.91 -12.56
CA ARG A 182 11.24 -4.50 -12.20
C ARG A 182 11.26 -3.67 -13.46
N LEU A 183 10.17 -2.96 -13.75
CA LEU A 183 10.05 -2.12 -14.95
C LEU A 183 10.71 -0.74 -14.78
N TYR A 184 11.74 -0.67 -13.94
CA TYR A 184 12.46 0.51 -13.48
C TYR A 184 13.83 0.08 -12.95
N LYS A 185 14.78 1.02 -12.85
CA LYS A 185 16.09 0.75 -12.23
C LYS A 185 16.01 0.88 -10.71
N ASP A 186 16.71 0.03 -9.96
CA ASP A 186 16.74 0.12 -8.49
C ASP A 186 17.29 1.49 -8.00
N ALA A 187 18.18 2.10 -8.79
CA ALA A 187 18.70 3.45 -8.54
C ALA A 187 17.61 4.56 -8.56
N GLU A 188 16.45 4.32 -9.16
CA GLU A 188 15.31 5.25 -9.13
C GLU A 188 14.60 5.24 -7.76
N LEU A 189 14.80 4.20 -6.94
CA LEU A 189 14.20 4.10 -5.61
C LEU A 189 14.99 4.94 -4.60
N GLN A 190 14.48 6.13 -4.30
CA GLN A 190 15.10 7.05 -3.35
C GLN A 190 14.78 6.71 -1.88
N ARG A 191 13.57 6.22 -1.61
CA ARG A 191 13.09 5.93 -0.26
C ARG A 191 13.48 4.53 0.19
N GLN A 192 14.09 4.40 1.36
CA GLN A 192 14.42 3.09 1.91
C GLN A 192 13.17 2.35 2.41
N ASN A 193 12.35 3.03 3.21
CA ASN A 193 11.15 2.49 3.84
C ASN A 193 9.92 3.33 3.52
N ILE A 194 8.74 2.76 3.72
CA ILE A 194 7.47 3.51 3.69
C ILE A 194 7.46 4.49 4.87
N GLU A 195 7.04 5.73 4.61
CA GLU A 195 6.85 6.73 5.66
C GLU A 195 5.67 6.32 6.56
N PRO A 196 5.87 6.28 7.90
CA PRO A 196 4.82 5.96 8.87
C PRO A 196 3.57 6.81 8.67
N GLU A 197 2.39 6.19 8.78
CA GLU A 197 1.11 6.85 8.50
C GLU A 197 0.87 8.08 9.38
N ILE A 198 1.29 8.03 10.65
CA ILE A 198 1.16 9.15 11.59
C ILE A 198 1.92 10.42 11.13
N LEU A 199 2.95 10.28 10.29
CA LEU A 199 3.73 11.41 9.78
C LEU A 199 3.15 11.99 8.48
N ARG A 200 2.15 11.34 7.87
CA ARG A 200 1.62 11.70 6.53
C ARG A 200 0.09 11.74 6.43
N SER A 201 -0.62 11.58 7.55
CA SER A 201 -2.09 11.63 7.63
C SER A 201 -2.55 12.79 8.52
N SER A 202 -3.83 13.14 8.48
CA SER A 202 -4.39 14.08 9.46
C SER A 202 -4.35 13.46 10.85
N LEU A 203 -3.92 14.24 11.85
CA LEU A 203 -3.89 13.79 13.24
C LEU A 203 -5.22 14.06 13.97
N ASP A 204 -6.17 14.78 13.35
CA ASP A 204 -7.33 15.34 14.06
C ASP A 204 -8.13 14.25 14.82
N LEU A 205 -8.45 13.13 14.17
CA LEU A 205 -9.16 12.01 14.80
C LEU A 205 -8.32 11.30 15.87
N VAL A 206 -7.01 11.11 15.62
CA VAL A 206 -6.10 10.46 16.56
C VAL A 206 -5.97 11.31 17.83
N LEU A 207 -5.79 12.63 17.68
CA LEU A 207 -5.68 13.53 18.82
C LEU A 207 -7.00 13.64 19.59
N LEU A 208 -8.14 13.67 18.89
CA LEU A 208 -9.45 13.66 19.55
C LEU A 208 -9.65 12.39 20.38
N GLN A 209 -9.23 11.23 19.87
CA GLN A 209 -9.26 9.97 20.61
C GLN A 209 -8.32 10.00 21.84
N LEU A 210 -7.11 10.53 21.72
CA LEU A 210 -6.20 10.69 22.86
C LEU A 210 -6.80 11.58 23.94
N ILE A 211 -7.36 12.73 23.56
CA ILE A 211 -8.01 13.67 24.48
C ILE A 211 -9.23 13.00 25.15
N ARG A 212 -10.02 12.22 24.40
CA ARG A 212 -11.13 11.42 24.97
C ARG A 212 -10.65 10.45 26.05
N LEU A 213 -9.48 9.85 25.85
CA LEU A 213 -8.85 8.94 26.83
C LEU A 213 -8.18 9.68 28.00
N GLY A 214 -8.21 11.02 28.03
CA GLY A 214 -7.56 11.83 29.04
C GLY A 214 -6.03 11.91 28.89
N LEU A 215 -5.52 11.60 27.69
CA LEU A 215 -4.10 11.66 27.36
C LEU A 215 -3.77 12.98 26.66
N ASP A 216 -2.64 13.60 27.01
CA ASP A 216 -2.16 14.81 26.33
C ASP A 216 -1.42 14.44 25.03
N PRO A 217 -1.93 14.87 23.86
CA PRO A 217 -1.28 14.64 22.57
C PRO A 217 0.19 15.08 22.47
N LYS A 218 0.60 16.10 23.23
CA LYS A 218 1.95 16.69 23.16
C LYS A 218 2.99 15.84 23.89
N THR A 219 2.56 15.11 24.91
CA THR A 219 3.43 14.29 25.75
C THR A 219 3.24 12.79 25.49
N PHE A 220 2.26 12.41 24.67
CA PHE A 220 2.03 11.03 24.28
C PHE A 220 3.26 10.45 23.53
N PRO A 221 3.82 9.32 23.98
CA PRO A 221 5.04 8.75 23.40
C PRO A 221 4.72 7.98 22.11
N PHE A 222 4.65 8.67 20.97
CA PHE A 222 4.49 7.98 19.69
C PHE A 222 5.79 7.26 19.29
N MET A 223 5.69 6.09 18.66
CA MET A 223 6.87 5.40 18.10
C MET A 223 7.55 6.23 17.00
N ASP A 224 6.74 6.91 16.19
CA ASP A 224 7.14 7.91 15.20
C ASP A 224 6.50 9.25 15.60
N GLN A 225 7.28 10.12 16.26
CA GLN A 225 6.77 11.37 16.81
C GLN A 225 6.45 12.38 15.69
N PRO A 226 5.19 12.84 15.55
CA PRO A 226 4.86 13.93 14.64
C PRO A 226 5.47 15.24 15.12
N GLU A 227 5.76 16.14 14.18
CA GLU A 227 6.24 17.48 14.53
C GLU A 227 5.20 18.23 15.40
N SER A 228 5.69 18.97 16.40
CA SER A 228 4.82 19.69 17.34
C SER A 228 3.91 20.72 16.67
N ASN A 229 4.33 21.28 15.53
CA ASN A 229 3.50 22.18 14.72
C ASN A 229 2.25 21.47 14.16
N VAL A 230 2.34 20.22 13.69
CA VAL A 230 1.23 19.43 13.14
C VAL A 230 0.26 19.07 14.27
N ILE A 231 0.78 18.70 15.44
CA ILE A 231 -0.03 18.44 16.64
C ILE A 231 -0.81 19.70 17.03
N ASN A 232 -0.13 20.84 17.18
CA ASN A 232 -0.76 22.11 17.54
C ASN A 232 -1.84 22.53 16.53
N GLN A 233 -1.57 22.40 15.23
CA GLN A 233 -2.56 22.74 14.20
C GLN A 233 -3.80 21.86 14.26
N SER A 234 -3.64 20.58 14.55
CA SER A 234 -4.76 19.64 14.70
C SER A 234 -5.59 19.97 15.95
N VAL A 235 -4.93 20.32 17.06
CA VAL A 235 -5.61 20.84 18.27
C VAL A 235 -6.38 22.14 17.95
N ASP A 236 -5.81 23.07 17.18
CA ASP A 236 -6.50 24.29 16.76
C ASP A 236 -7.73 24.01 15.87
N VAL A 237 -7.67 22.97 15.02
CA VAL A 237 -8.83 22.49 14.26
C VAL A 237 -9.91 21.99 15.20
N LEU A 238 -9.57 21.09 16.13
CA LEU A 238 -10.53 20.53 17.09
C LEU A 238 -11.21 21.62 17.95
N THR A 239 -10.45 22.62 18.41
CA THR A 239 -10.98 23.76 19.17
C THR A 239 -11.93 24.60 18.31
N ARG A 240 -11.57 24.91 17.06
CA ARG A 240 -12.45 25.67 16.14
C ARG A 240 -13.74 24.92 15.81
N LEU A 241 -13.67 23.59 15.69
CA LEU A 241 -14.83 22.73 15.48
C LEU A 241 -15.65 22.51 16.76
N LYS A 242 -15.22 23.08 17.89
CA LYS A 242 -15.81 22.91 19.23
C LYS A 242 -15.87 21.45 19.67
N CYS A 243 -14.97 20.61 19.16
CA CYS A 243 -14.81 19.23 19.60
C CYS A 243 -14.09 19.15 20.94
N ILE A 244 -13.26 20.15 21.25
CA ILE A 244 -12.57 20.30 22.52
C ILE A 244 -12.76 21.71 23.07
N ASP A 245 -12.75 21.83 24.39
CA ASP A 245 -12.74 23.08 25.15
C ASP A 245 -11.80 22.92 26.35
N ASP A 246 -10.88 23.86 26.54
CA ASP A 246 -9.81 23.78 27.57
C ASP A 246 -9.12 22.40 27.64
N GLN A 247 -8.73 21.86 26.48
CA GLN A 247 -8.11 20.53 26.31
C GLN A 247 -8.97 19.34 26.78
N LYS A 248 -10.26 19.55 27.03
CA LYS A 248 -11.22 18.48 27.36
C LYS A 248 -12.17 18.27 26.19
N ILE A 249 -12.61 17.02 26.02
CA ILE A 249 -13.59 16.69 24.98
C ILE A 249 -14.96 17.29 25.31
N THR A 250 -15.65 17.82 24.30
CA THR A 250 -17.04 18.29 24.42
C THR A 250 -18.01 17.19 24.01
N LYS A 251 -19.32 17.37 24.28
CA LYS A 251 -20.37 16.48 23.74
C LYS A 251 -20.32 16.35 22.21
N ARG A 252 -19.92 17.42 21.51
CA ARG A 252 -19.72 17.39 20.05
C ARG A 252 -18.51 16.54 19.67
N GLY A 253 -17.40 16.67 20.41
CA GLY A 253 -16.22 15.84 20.23
C GLY A 253 -16.48 14.35 20.47
N GLU A 254 -17.29 14.02 21.49
CA GLU A 254 -17.73 12.65 21.74
C GLU A 254 -18.49 12.07 20.55
N LEU A 255 -19.51 12.79 20.07
CA LEU A 255 -20.28 12.42 18.89
C LEU A 255 -19.38 12.21 17.67
N PHE A 256 -18.42 13.11 17.44
CA PHE A 256 -17.51 13.04 16.30
C PHE A 256 -16.58 11.82 16.39
N THR A 257 -16.19 11.44 17.61
CA THR A 257 -15.38 10.23 17.85
C THR A 257 -16.19 8.96 17.59
N GLU A 258 -17.49 8.94 17.92
CA GLU A 258 -18.38 7.81 17.67
C GLU A 258 -18.71 7.62 16.19
N LEU A 259 -18.87 8.71 15.45
CA LEU A 259 -19.17 8.66 14.01
C LEU A 259 -17.99 8.16 13.17
N ALA A 260 -16.75 8.27 13.68
CA ALA A 260 -15.53 7.89 12.97
C ALA A 260 -15.41 8.47 11.55
N LEU A 261 -15.99 9.66 11.34
CA LEU A 261 -15.96 10.39 10.08
C LEU A 261 -14.80 11.39 10.07
N ASP A 262 -14.37 11.77 8.87
CA ASP A 262 -13.54 12.94 8.69
C ASP A 262 -14.23 14.17 9.32
N LEU A 263 -13.52 14.87 10.22
CA LEU A 263 -14.11 15.88 11.08
C LEU A 263 -14.51 17.15 10.32
N VAL A 264 -13.86 17.43 9.19
CA VAL A 264 -14.19 18.55 8.32
C VAL A 264 -15.47 18.24 7.54
N LEU A 265 -15.60 17.03 7.01
CA LEU A 265 -16.85 16.58 6.39
C LEU A 265 -17.99 16.55 7.42
N ALA A 266 -17.76 15.96 8.59
CA ALA A 266 -18.75 15.90 9.68
C ALA A 266 -19.28 17.30 10.04
N PHE A 267 -18.40 18.31 10.07
CA PHE A 267 -18.80 19.69 10.33
C PHE A 267 -19.67 20.31 9.22
N GLN A 268 -19.44 19.96 7.96
CA GLN A 268 -20.25 20.50 6.84
C GLN A 268 -21.70 20.00 6.86
N TYR A 269 -21.95 18.81 7.41
CA TYR A 269 -23.26 18.17 7.44
C TYR A 269 -23.99 18.27 8.80
N MET A 270 -23.40 18.94 9.82
CA MET A 270 -23.96 19.09 11.19
C MET A 270 -23.79 20.48 11.79
#